data_AF-A0A2M8PI96-F1
#
_entry.id   AF-A0A2M8PI96-F1
#
_cell.length_a   1.000
_cell.length_b   1.000
_cell.length_c   1.000
_cell.angle_alpha   90.00
_cell.angle_beta   90.00
_cell.angle_gamma   90.00
#
_symmetry.space_group_name_H-M   'P 1'
#
loop_
_entity.id
_entity.type
_entity.pdbx_description
1 polymer ?
#
loop_
_entity_poly.entity_id
_entity_poly.type
_entity_poly.pdbx_seq_one_letter_code
_entity_poly.pdbx_strand_id
1 'polypeptide(L)'
;MSEPPSLPKSASKPRSTPRPISNMQIVFGAILAISLLLAINFSGRIAAGRQISAQRQELLYSIETLQARATALRTELDFYSSDAFIEEWARREGKMIKAGEVLVVPVPPLTTPTPVRTPTPLPAIVARGQSAPSNFELWWQLFFDSPPPR
;
A
#
# COMPACT_ATOMS: atom_id res chain seq x y z
N MET A 1 11.97 -86.02 56.71
CA MET A 1 10.89 -85.01 56.64
C MET A 1 11.55 -83.65 56.85
N SER A 2 11.54 -82.84 55.79
CA SER A 2 11.68 -81.38 55.78
C SER A 2 13.05 -80.74 56.09
N GLU A 3 13.69 -80.29 55.00
CA GLU A 3 14.63 -79.16 54.95
C GLU A 3 13.89 -77.85 55.26
N PRO A 4 14.54 -76.88 55.93
CA PRO A 4 14.19 -75.47 55.77
C PRO A 4 15.40 -74.58 55.37
N PRO A 5 15.12 -73.39 54.82
CA PRO A 5 15.90 -72.79 53.74
C PRO A 5 17.11 -71.97 54.20
N SER A 6 18.15 -71.97 53.38
CA SER A 6 19.29 -71.07 53.52
C SER A 6 18.91 -69.64 53.09
N LEU A 7 19.07 -68.68 54.00
CA LEU A 7 18.84 -67.26 53.75
C LEU A 7 19.95 -66.69 52.84
N PRO A 8 19.62 -65.91 51.79
CA PRO A 8 20.62 -65.22 51.00
C PRO A 8 21.26 -64.07 51.79
N LYS A 9 22.59 -64.03 51.80
CA LYS A 9 23.46 -62.99 52.36
C LYS A 9 23.03 -61.60 51.86
N SER A 10 22.73 -60.70 52.79
CA SER A 10 22.42 -59.30 52.48
C SER A 10 23.66 -58.61 51.89
N ALA A 11 23.61 -58.25 50.61
CA ALA A 11 24.67 -57.49 49.95
C ALA A 11 24.57 -56.01 50.38
N SER A 12 25.55 -55.54 51.15
CA SER A 12 25.67 -54.13 51.52
C SER A 12 26.03 -53.30 50.29
N LYS A 13 25.16 -52.33 49.96
CA LYS A 13 25.36 -51.42 48.82
C LYS A 13 26.42 -50.37 49.18
N PRO A 14 27.42 -50.10 48.33
CA PRO A 14 28.47 -49.13 48.65
C PRO A 14 27.88 -47.71 48.72
N ARG A 15 28.17 -47.01 49.81
CA ARG A 15 27.75 -45.64 50.05
C ARG A 15 28.71 -44.70 49.30
N SER A 16 28.20 -44.05 48.24
CA SER A 16 28.94 -43.04 47.48
C SER A 16 29.24 -41.83 48.36
N THR A 17 30.52 -41.50 48.53
CA THR A 17 30.94 -40.27 49.21
C THR A 17 30.96 -39.12 48.20
N PRO A 18 30.39 -37.95 48.53
CA PRO A 18 30.42 -36.80 47.63
C PRO A 18 31.85 -36.29 47.49
N ARG A 19 32.30 -36.09 46.25
CA ARG A 19 33.62 -35.55 45.95
C ARG A 19 33.67 -34.06 46.34
N PRO A 20 34.75 -33.59 47.00
CA PRO A 20 34.91 -32.18 47.31
C PRO A 20 35.10 -31.39 46.01
N ILE A 21 34.35 -30.30 45.86
CA ILE A 21 34.42 -29.40 44.71
C ILE A 21 35.78 -28.68 44.77
N SER A 22 36.53 -28.72 43.67
CA SER A 22 37.83 -28.03 43.59
C SER A 22 37.64 -26.52 43.45
N ASN A 23 38.49 -25.72 44.09
CA ASN A 23 38.45 -24.25 43.99
C ASN A 23 38.45 -23.75 42.53
N MET A 24 39.10 -24.49 41.62
CA MET A 24 39.11 -24.15 40.19
C MET A 24 37.73 -24.33 39.53
N GLN A 25 36.92 -25.30 39.98
CA GLN A 25 35.54 -25.48 39.52
C GLN A 25 34.63 -24.36 40.01
N ILE A 26 34.87 -23.85 41.22
CA ILE A 26 34.13 -22.71 41.78
C ILE A 26 34.42 -21.45 40.97
N VAL A 27 35.69 -21.16 40.68
CA VAL A 27 36.08 -20.00 39.86
C VAL A 27 35.52 -20.09 38.45
N PHE A 28 35.61 -21.27 37.81
CA PHE A 28 35.04 -21.48 36.49
C PHE A 28 33.52 -21.30 36.48
N GLY A 29 32.82 -21.87 37.47
CA GLY A 29 31.39 -21.69 37.65
C GLY A 29 31.00 -20.23 37.87
N ALA A 30 31.79 -19.48 38.65
CA ALA A 30 31.56 -18.05 38.89
C ALA A 30 31.72 -17.22 37.60
N ILE A 31 32.80 -17.45 36.84
CA ILE A 31 33.01 -16.77 35.55
C ILE A 31 31.88 -17.10 34.56
N LEU A 32 31.47 -18.36 34.49
CA LEU A 32 30.37 -18.79 33.62
C LEU A 32 29.04 -18.14 34.03
N ALA A 33 28.74 -18.09 35.33
CA ALA A 33 27.55 -17.44 35.86
C ALA A 33 27.54 -15.93 35.56
N ILE A 34 28.65 -15.23 35.78
CA ILE A 34 28.78 -13.80 35.47
C ILE A 34 28.61 -13.56 33.96
N SER A 35 29.25 -14.39 33.12
CA SER A 35 29.15 -14.27 31.66
C SER A 35 27.71 -14.45 31.18
N LEU A 36 26.98 -15.42 31.75
CA LEU A 36 25.58 -15.67 31.42
C LEU A 36 24.68 -14.50 31.85
N LEU A 37 24.88 -13.94 33.04
CA LEU A 37 24.17 -12.75 33.52
C LEU A 37 24.41 -11.55 32.60
N LEU A 38 25.66 -11.34 32.18
CA LEU A 38 26.03 -10.25 31.27
C LEU A 38 25.37 -10.42 29.91
N ALA A 39 25.37 -11.64 29.35
CA ALA A 39 24.72 -11.93 28.07
C ALA A 39 23.21 -11.63 28.10
N ILE A 40 22.51 -12.04 29.17
CA ILE A 40 21.08 -11.77 29.36
C ILE A 40 20.82 -10.26 29.48
N ASN A 41 21.60 -9.56 30.31
CA ASN A 41 21.44 -8.13 30.53
C ASN A 41 21.72 -7.31 29.26
N PHE A 42 22.77 -7.66 28.52
CA PHE A 42 23.17 -6.96 27.31
C PHE A 42 22.18 -7.19 26.16
N SER A 43 21.63 -8.41 26.05
CA SER A 43 20.61 -8.76 25.06
C SER A 43 19.34 -7.90 25.21
N GLY A 44 18.85 -7.73 26.46
CA GLY A 44 17.68 -6.88 26.74
C GLY A 44 17.90 -5.39 26.41
N ARG A 45 19.09 -4.85 26.73
CA ARG A 45 19.42 -3.44 26.45
C ARG A 45 19.54 -3.15 24.95
N ILE A 46 20.12 -4.07 24.17
CA ILE A 46 20.21 -3.93 22.71
C ILE A 46 18.81 -3.98 22.09
N ALA A 47 17.96 -4.91 22.51
CA ALA A 47 16.61 -5.05 21.97
C ALA A 47 15.76 -3.79 22.24
N ALA A 48 15.81 -3.26 23.46
CA ALA A 48 15.10 -2.02 23.82
C ALA A 48 15.59 -0.81 23.00
N GLY A 49 16.91 -0.69 22.80
CA GLY A 49 17.48 0.39 21.98
C GLY A 49 17.05 0.33 20.51
N ARG A 50 16.97 -0.87 19.93
CA ARG A 50 16.49 -1.06 18.55
C ARG A 50 15.03 -0.69 18.40
N GLN A 51 14.18 -1.10 19.35
CA GLN A 51 12.75 -0.79 19.32
C GLN A 51 12.49 0.72 19.40
N ILE A 52 13.18 1.43 20.31
CA ILE A 52 13.07 2.89 20.45
C ILE A 52 13.53 3.60 19.17
N SER A 53 14.62 3.12 18.57
CA SER A 53 15.15 3.70 17.32
C SER A 53 14.19 3.51 16.15
N ALA A 54 13.59 2.32 16.02
CA ALA A 54 12.59 2.04 15.01
C ALA A 54 11.33 2.92 15.17
N GLN A 55 10.82 3.04 16.40
CA GLN A 55 9.67 3.92 16.67
C GLN A 55 9.98 5.38 16.36
N ARG A 56 11.18 5.86 16.70
CA ARG A 56 11.61 7.22 16.37
C ARG A 56 11.62 7.44 14.86
N GLN A 57 12.15 6.49 14.09
CA GLN A 57 12.25 6.61 12.65
C GLN A 57 10.87 6.64 11.98
N GLU A 58 9.94 5.80 12.44
CA GLU A 58 8.54 5.83 12.01
C GLU A 58 7.88 7.18 12.31
N LEU A 59 8.12 7.73 13.51
CA LEU A 59 7.55 9.00 13.91
C LEU A 59 8.11 10.17 13.07
N LEU A 60 9.41 10.15 12.76
CA LEU A 60 10.02 11.15 11.88
C LEU A 60 9.44 11.11 10.47
N TYR A 61 9.25 9.90 9.93
CA TYR A 61 8.62 9.73 8.61
C TYR A 61 7.18 10.25 8.60
N SER A 62 6.39 9.97 9.64
CA SER A 62 5.03 10.51 9.72
C SER A 62 5.00 12.04 9.86
N ILE A 63 5.94 12.64 10.59
CA ILE A 63 6.07 14.10 10.65
C ILE A 63 6.39 14.69 9.29
N GLU A 64 7.36 14.13 8.56
CA GLU A 64 7.77 14.61 7.25
C GLU A 64 6.61 14.54 6.24
N THR A 65 5.91 13.41 6.19
CA THR A 65 4.75 13.23 5.30
C THR A 65 3.61 14.21 5.62
N LEU A 66 3.33 14.44 6.91
CA LEU A 66 2.30 15.40 7.34
C LEU A 66 2.70 16.85 7.03
N GLN A 67 3.98 17.22 7.19
CA GLN A 67 4.48 18.55 6.85
C GLN A 67 4.40 18.81 5.34
N ALA A 68 4.79 17.83 4.52
CA ALA A 68 4.66 17.93 3.07
C ALA A 68 3.19 18.12 2.66
N ARG A 69 2.28 17.35 3.26
CA ARG A 69 0.84 17.49 3.01
C ARG A 69 0.30 18.84 3.46
N ALA A 70 0.66 19.30 4.66
CA ALA A 70 0.25 20.61 5.16
C ALA A 70 0.71 21.75 4.25
N THR A 71 1.94 21.66 3.73
CA THR A 71 2.49 22.64 2.79
C THR A 71 1.70 22.65 1.48
N ALA A 72 1.42 21.47 0.91
CA ALA A 72 0.62 21.36 -0.32
C ALA A 72 -0.80 21.94 -0.15
N LEU A 73 -1.48 21.58 0.94
CA LEU A 73 -2.82 22.09 1.25
C LEU A 73 -2.81 23.61 1.48
N ARG A 74 -1.75 24.14 2.09
CA ARG A 74 -1.63 25.58 2.30
C ARG A 74 -1.45 26.33 0.98
N THR A 75 -0.64 25.82 0.06
CA THR A 75 -0.50 26.39 -1.28
C THR A 75 -1.82 26.39 -2.05
N GLU A 76 -2.59 25.31 -1.95
CA GLU A 76 -3.91 25.20 -2.56
C GLU A 76 -4.90 26.21 -1.96
N LEU A 77 -4.91 26.33 -0.63
CA LEU A 77 -5.72 27.33 0.08
C LEU A 77 -5.34 28.75 -0.34
N ASP A 78 -4.04 29.06 -0.41
CA ASP A 78 -3.54 30.37 -0.82
C ASP A 78 -4.03 30.71 -2.24
N PHE A 79 -3.99 29.76 -3.18
CA PHE A 79 -4.56 29.93 -4.53
C PHE A 79 -6.07 30.22 -4.48
N TYR A 80 -6.85 29.42 -3.75
CA TYR A 80 -8.30 29.63 -3.63
C TYR A 80 -8.67 30.95 -2.93
N SER A 81 -7.79 31.46 -2.07
CA SER A 81 -7.96 32.76 -1.41
C SER A 81 -7.50 33.95 -2.26
N SER A 82 -6.87 33.71 -3.41
CA SER A 82 -6.30 34.75 -4.26
C SER A 82 -7.33 35.37 -5.20
N ASP A 83 -7.10 36.62 -5.57
CA ASP A 83 -7.91 37.33 -6.58
C ASP A 83 -7.88 36.62 -7.95
N ALA A 84 -6.79 35.91 -8.27
CA ALA A 84 -6.68 35.16 -9.52
C ALA A 84 -7.73 34.04 -9.60
N PHE A 85 -7.99 33.34 -8.49
CA PHE A 85 -9.06 32.35 -8.43
C PHE A 85 -10.43 32.99 -8.58
N ILE A 86 -10.66 34.14 -7.93
CA ILE A 86 -11.91 34.90 -8.05
C ILE A 86 -12.15 35.30 -9.52
N GLU A 87 -11.14 35.84 -10.21
CA GLU A 87 -11.25 36.21 -11.63
C GLU A 87 -11.52 34.99 -12.53
N GLU A 88 -10.85 33.87 -12.28
CA GLU A 88 -11.04 32.64 -13.05
C GLU A 88 -12.44 32.05 -12.85
N TRP A 89 -12.93 32.00 -11.61
CA TRP A 89 -14.29 31.58 -11.28
C TRP A 89 -15.32 32.53 -11.88
N ALA A 90 -15.12 33.84 -11.76
CA ALA A 90 -16.02 34.86 -12.29
C ALA A 90 -16.20 34.70 -13.80
N ARG A 91 -15.12 34.45 -14.55
CA ARG A 91 -15.18 34.25 -16.01
C ARG A 91 -15.77 32.90 -16.40
N ARG A 92 -15.34 31.81 -15.75
CA ARG A 92 -15.79 30.45 -16.13
C ARG A 92 -17.22 30.20 -15.69
N GLU A 93 -17.51 30.37 -14.40
CA GLU A 93 -18.75 29.89 -13.80
C GLU A 93 -19.72 31.02 -13.54
N GLY A 94 -19.21 32.17 -13.09
CA GLY A 94 -20.02 33.38 -12.92
C GLY A 94 -20.49 34.01 -14.24
N LYS A 95 -19.84 33.68 -15.37
CA LYS A 95 -20.00 34.36 -16.68
C LYS A 95 -19.94 35.89 -16.59
N MET A 96 -19.18 36.39 -15.62
CA MET A 96 -18.96 37.80 -15.35
C MET A 96 -17.80 38.34 -16.19
N ILE A 97 -17.87 39.63 -16.51
CA ILE A 97 -16.84 40.37 -17.24
C ILE A 97 -16.33 41.52 -16.36
N LYS A 98 -15.04 41.86 -16.50
CA LYS A 98 -14.45 42.99 -15.77
C LYS A 98 -14.94 44.31 -16.37
N ALA A 99 -14.93 45.37 -15.57
CA ALA A 99 -15.27 46.71 -16.07
C ALA A 99 -14.34 47.10 -17.22
N GLY A 100 -14.93 47.43 -18.38
CA GLY A 100 -14.21 47.78 -19.61
C GLY A 100 -13.96 46.61 -20.59
N GLU A 101 -14.30 45.38 -20.23
CA GLU A 101 -14.24 44.23 -21.16
C GLU A 101 -15.50 44.16 -22.04
N VAL A 102 -15.36 43.64 -23.28
CA VAL A 102 -16.49 43.42 -24.22
C VAL A 102 -16.71 41.92 -24.38
N LEU A 103 -17.90 41.44 -24.03
CA LEU A 103 -18.29 40.04 -24.21
C LEU A 103 -18.55 39.77 -25.71
N VAL A 104 -17.75 38.88 -26.31
CA VAL A 104 -17.96 38.40 -27.68
C VAL A 104 -18.54 36.99 -27.63
N VAL A 105 -19.76 36.81 -28.14
CA VAL A 105 -20.40 35.50 -28.28
C VAL A 105 -20.27 35.08 -29.75
N PRO A 106 -19.49 34.02 -30.07
CA PRO A 106 -19.43 33.49 -31.43
C PRO A 106 -20.81 32.97 -31.84
N VAL A 107 -21.41 33.56 -32.86
CA VAL A 107 -22.62 33.04 -33.48
C VAL A 107 -22.17 32.01 -34.52
N PRO A 108 -22.50 30.72 -34.37
CA PRO A 108 -22.19 29.74 -35.41
C PRO A 108 -22.93 30.12 -36.70
N PRO A 109 -22.29 30.04 -37.87
CA PRO A 109 -22.97 30.28 -39.13
C PRO A 109 -24.12 29.28 -39.29
N LEU A 110 -25.32 29.76 -39.65
CA LEU A 110 -26.48 28.89 -39.94
C LEU A 110 -26.19 27.89 -41.08
N THR A 111 -25.18 28.20 -41.90
CA THR A 111 -24.66 27.35 -42.95
C THR A 111 -23.21 27.04 -42.65
N THR A 112 -22.94 25.99 -41.87
CA THR A 112 -21.66 25.28 -42.01
C THR A 112 -21.63 24.75 -43.45
N PRO A 113 -20.77 25.24 -44.36
CA PRO A 113 -20.54 24.51 -45.60
C PRO A 113 -19.98 23.16 -45.16
N THR A 114 -20.76 22.09 -45.37
CA THR A 114 -20.23 20.73 -45.29
C THR A 114 -18.96 20.74 -46.14
N PRO A 115 -17.78 20.44 -45.57
CA PRO A 115 -16.58 20.36 -46.38
C PRO A 115 -16.88 19.32 -47.44
N VAL A 116 -16.93 19.74 -48.71
CA VAL A 116 -17.01 18.81 -49.83
C VAL A 116 -15.69 18.07 -49.80
N ARG A 117 -15.69 16.91 -49.12
CA ARG A 117 -14.57 15.98 -49.20
C ARG A 117 -14.43 15.67 -50.67
N THR A 118 -13.33 16.10 -51.28
CA THR A 118 -12.91 15.56 -52.57
C THR A 118 -12.83 14.05 -52.38
N PRO A 119 -13.61 13.23 -53.12
CA PRO A 119 -13.61 11.80 -52.90
C PRO A 119 -12.19 11.29 -53.16
N THR A 120 -11.52 10.82 -52.11
CA THR A 120 -10.39 9.92 -52.27
C THR A 120 -10.89 8.74 -53.09
N PRO A 121 -10.24 8.35 -54.20
CA PRO A 121 -10.67 7.19 -54.97
C PRO A 121 -10.61 5.97 -54.03
N LEU A 122 -11.79 5.50 -53.63
CA LEU A 122 -11.93 4.29 -52.84
C LEU A 122 -11.55 3.13 -53.76
N PRO A 123 -10.74 2.15 -53.33
CA PRO A 123 -10.66 0.89 -54.06
C PRO A 123 -12.09 0.35 -54.24
N ALA A 124 -12.42 -0.14 -55.43
CA ALA A 124 -13.73 -0.69 -55.71
C ALA A 124 -13.98 -1.92 -54.82
N ILE A 125 -14.58 -1.69 -53.66
CA ILE A 125 -15.12 -2.75 -52.82
C ILE A 125 -16.47 -3.07 -53.43
N VAL A 126 -16.56 -4.28 -53.98
CA VAL A 126 -17.83 -4.88 -54.43
C VAL A 126 -18.86 -4.73 -53.30
N ALA A 127 -19.84 -3.86 -53.52
CA ALA A 127 -20.93 -3.65 -52.59
C ALA A 127 -21.79 -4.91 -52.55
N ARG A 128 -21.50 -5.80 -51.59
CA ARG A 128 -22.50 -6.76 -51.13
C ARG A 128 -23.50 -5.92 -50.33
N GLY A 129 -24.68 -5.66 -50.90
CA GLY A 129 -25.72 -4.86 -50.29
C GLY A 129 -26.04 -5.37 -48.88
N GLN A 130 -25.47 -4.72 -47.88
CA GLN A 130 -25.79 -4.93 -46.49
C GLN A 130 -26.34 -3.59 -46.01
N SER A 131 -27.67 -3.54 -45.86
CA SER A 131 -28.36 -2.52 -45.10
C SER A 131 -27.65 -2.38 -43.76
N ALA A 132 -27.14 -1.18 -43.46
CA ALA A 132 -26.51 -0.91 -42.18
C ALA A 132 -27.49 -1.29 -41.06
N PRO A 133 -27.03 -2.02 -40.02
CA PRO A 133 -27.92 -2.43 -38.94
C PRO A 133 -28.51 -1.21 -38.26
N SER A 134 -29.80 -1.29 -37.95
CA SER A 134 -30.51 -0.28 -37.17
C SER A 134 -29.93 -0.21 -35.75
N ASN A 135 -30.06 0.94 -35.08
CA ASN A 135 -29.56 1.11 -33.70
C ASN A 135 -30.08 0.03 -32.73
N PHE A 136 -31.31 -0.45 -32.94
CA PHE A 136 -31.89 -1.52 -32.14
C PHE A 136 -31.19 -2.87 -32.35
N GLU A 137 -30.85 -3.23 -33.59
CA GLU A 137 -30.10 -4.46 -33.90
C GLU A 137 -28.71 -4.46 -33.24
N LEU A 138 -28.05 -3.29 -33.21
CA LEU A 138 -26.76 -3.12 -32.52
C LEU A 138 -26.89 -3.34 -31.00
N TRP A 139 -27.91 -2.73 -30.38
CA TRP A 139 -28.17 -2.93 -28.95
C TRP A 139 -28.53 -4.37 -28.62
N TRP A 140 -29.34 -5.01 -29.46
CA TRP A 140 -29.72 -6.40 -29.26
C TRP A 140 -28.52 -7.35 -29.32
N GLN A 141 -27.63 -7.17 -30.31
CA GLN A 141 -26.42 -7.96 -30.43
C GLN A 141 -25.50 -7.82 -29.21
N LEU A 142 -25.38 -6.63 -28.64
CA LEU A 142 -24.57 -6.41 -27.43
C LEU A 142 -25.02 -7.27 -26.23
N PHE A 143 -26.32 -7.56 -26.11
CA PHE A 143 -26.86 -8.33 -24.99
C PHE A 143 -27.04 -9.82 -25.29
N PHE A 144 -27.31 -10.17 -26.55
CA PHE A 144 -27.76 -11.53 -26.91
C PHE A 144 -26.91 -12.20 -28.00
N ASP A 145 -25.87 -11.52 -28.50
CA ASP A 145 -24.90 -11.99 -29.51
C ASP A 145 -25.55 -12.74 -30.70
N SER A 146 -26.75 -12.30 -31.06
CA SER A 146 -27.61 -12.90 -32.08
C SER A 146 -28.44 -11.80 -32.77
N PRO A 147 -28.91 -12.01 -34.01
CA PRO A 147 -29.81 -11.07 -34.66
C PRO A 147 -31.19 -11.08 -33.96
N PRO A 148 -31.88 -9.93 -33.85
CA PRO A 148 -33.21 -9.89 -33.26
C PRO A 148 -34.21 -10.72 -34.09
N PRO A 149 -35.22 -11.33 -33.45
CA PRO A 149 -36.30 -11.99 -34.17
C PRO A 149 -37.01 -10.99 -35.09
N ARG A 150 -37.30 -11.41 -36.33
CA ARG A 150 -38.03 -10.61 -37.32
C ARG A 150 -39.54 -10.66 -37.11
#